data_AF-A0A1G3CET1-F1
#
_entry.id   AF-A0A1G3CET1-F1
#
_cell.length_a   1.000
_cell.length_b   1.000
_cell.length_c   1.000
_cell.angle_alpha   90.00
_cell.angle_beta   90.00
_cell.angle_gamma   90.00
#
_symmetry.space_group_name_H-M   'P 1'
#
loop_
_entity.id
_entity.type
_entity.pdbx_description
1 polymer ?
#
loop_
_entity_poly.entity_id
_entity_poly.type
_entity_poly.pdbx_seq_one_letter_code
_entity_poly.pdbx_strand_id
1 'polypeptide(L)' 'MTCGACSKAVKSALLKVTGVTDAVVSHDEGKAVVIIEKGKVKADEIIKAVENAGFSASKK' A
#
# COMPACT_ATOMS: atom_id res chain seq x y z
N MET A 1 -4.16 10.91 0.52
CA MET A 1 -5.26 10.26 1.28
C MET A 1 -5.84 11.29 2.23
N THR A 2 -7.14 11.55 2.23
CA THR A 2 -7.75 12.67 2.99
C THR A 2 -8.66 12.24 4.14
N CYS A 3 -8.93 10.95 4.34
CA CYS A 3 -9.72 10.45 5.47
C CYS A 3 -9.33 9.03 5.92
N GLY A 4 -9.77 8.64 7.12
CA GLY A 4 -9.52 7.30 7.69
C GLY A 4 -10.13 6.14 6.89
N ALA A 5 -11.15 6.39 6.06
CA ALA A 5 -11.66 5.38 5.14
C ALA A 5 -10.71 5.17 3.95
N CYS A 6 -10.04 6.23 3.47
CA CYS A 6 -9.03 6.13 2.42
C CYS A 6 -7.83 5.28 2.86
N SER A 7 -7.34 5.44 4.09
CA SER A 7 -6.23 4.62 4.60
C SER A 7 -6.61 3.15 4.76
N LYS A 8 -7.85 2.84 5.17
CA LYS A 8 -8.36 1.46 5.18
C LYS A 8 -8.45 0.86 3.79
N ALA A 9 -8.89 1.63 2.79
CA ALA A 9 -8.95 1.18 1.41
C ALA A 9 -7.56 0.84 0.85
N VAL A 10 -6.58 1.72 1.07
CA VAL A 10 -5.19 1.48 0.67
C VAL A 10 -4.60 0.27 1.40
N LYS A 11 -4.77 0.15 2.73
CA LYS A 11 -4.32 -1.03 3.48
C LYS A 11 -4.90 -2.32 2.93
N SER A 12 -6.20 -2.32 2.62
CA SER A 12 -6.88 -3.50 2.08
C SER A 12 -6.40 -3.88 0.68
N ALA A 13 -6.05 -2.88 -0.16
CA ALA A 13 -5.47 -3.14 -1.47
C ALA A 13 -4.06 -3.73 -1.36
N LEU A 14 -3.24 -3.20 -0.45
CA LEU A 14 -1.88 -3.68 -0.19
C LEU A 14 -1.86 -5.13 0.30
N LEU A 15 -2.74 -5.50 1.24
CA LEU A 15 -2.82 -6.87 1.77
C LEU A 15 -3.32 -7.91 0.76
N LYS A 16 -3.90 -7.49 -0.38
CA LYS A 16 -4.29 -8.39 -1.46
C LYS A 16 -3.13 -8.73 -2.41
N VAL A 17 -2.02 -8.00 -2.32
CA VAL A 17 -0.85 -8.26 -3.16
C VAL A 17 -0.12 -9.48 -2.63
N THR A 18 -0.01 -10.52 -3.45
CA THR A 18 0.75 -11.73 -3.12
C THR A 18 2.18 -11.36 -2.75
N GLY A 19 2.64 -11.79 -1.57
CA GLY A 19 3.97 -11.47 -1.05
C GLY A 19 4.01 -10.27 -0.11
N VAL A 20 2.90 -9.55 0.12
CA VAL A 20 2.76 -8.61 1.24
C VAL A 20 2.35 -9.40 2.49
N THR A 21 3.11 -9.24 3.58
CA THR A 21 2.83 -9.89 4.86
C THR A 21 2.16 -8.96 5.86
N ASP A 22 2.46 -7.67 5.78
CA ASP A 22 1.79 -6.66 6.60
C ASP A 22 1.80 -5.29 5.93
N ALA A 23 0.84 -4.44 6.32
CA ALA A 23 0.74 -3.08 5.84
C ALA A 23 0.21 -2.13 6.94
N VAL A 24 0.96 -1.07 7.19
CA VAL A 24 0.59 0.03 8.08
C VAL A 24 0.43 1.30 7.25
N VAL A 25 -0.73 1.94 7.32
CA VAL A 25 -1.04 3.13 6.52
C VAL A 25 -1.39 4.28 7.45
N SER A 26 -0.63 5.37 7.36
CA SER A 26 -0.87 6.61 8.10
C SER A 26 -1.51 7.64 7.16
N HIS A 27 -2.76 7.99 7.43
CA HIS A 27 -3.45 9.05 6.70
C HIS A 27 -2.90 10.44 7.04
N ASP A 28 -2.51 10.65 8.30
CA ASP A 28 -1.92 11.92 8.77
C ASP A 28 -0.59 12.21 8.08
N GLU A 29 0.24 11.19 7.88
CA GLU A 29 1.54 11.33 7.20
C GLU A 29 1.45 11.16 5.68
N GLY A 30 0.34 10.64 5.16
CA GLY A 30 0.21 10.27 3.76
C GLY A 30 1.16 9.14 3.34
N LYS A 31 1.56 8.25 4.26
CA LYS A 31 2.54 7.17 4.01
C LYS A 31 1.96 5.79 4.27
N ALA A 32 2.52 4.81 3.58
CA ALA A 32 2.29 3.39 3.85
C ALA A 32 3.63 2.68 4.05
N VAL A 33 3.74 1.91 5.13
CA VAL A 33 4.85 0.97 5.36
C VAL A 33 4.33 -0.42 5.06
N VAL A 34 5.04 -1.12 4.17
CA VAL A 34 4.62 -2.44 3.68
C VAL A 34 5.74 -3.43 3.96
N ILE A 35 5.42 -4.50 4.66
CA ILE A 35 6.34 -5.62 4.89
C ILE A 35 6.10 -6.64 3.79
N ILE A 36 7.17 -7.03 3.12
CA ILE A 36 7.11 -7.94 1.98
C ILE A 36 8.02 -9.14 2.17
N GLU A 37 7.61 -10.28 1.62
CA GLU A 37 8.48 -11.42 1.45
C GLU A 37 9.48 -11.14 0.32
N LYS A 38 10.77 -11.17 0.70
CA LYS A 38 11.86 -10.88 -0.23
C LYS A 38 11.81 -11.82 -1.43
N GLY A 39 11.69 -11.25 -2.63
CA GLY A 39 11.66 -11.99 -3.89
C GLY A 39 10.27 -12.41 -4.37
N LYS A 40 9.19 -12.18 -3.60
CA LYS A 40 7.82 -12.49 -4.04
C LYS A 40 7.07 -11.32 -4.66
N VAL A 41 7.45 -10.09 -4.34
CA VAL A 41 6.77 -8.88 -4.84
C VAL A 41 7.79 -7.76 -5.03
N LYS A 42 7.60 -6.97 -6.10
CA LYS A 42 8.41 -5.77 -6.36
C LYS A 42 7.70 -4.51 -5.91
N ALA A 43 8.46 -3.46 -5.58
CA ALA A 43 7.91 -2.16 -5.20
C ALA A 43 6.92 -1.61 -6.25
N ASP A 44 7.17 -1.85 -7.54
CA ASP A 44 6.29 -1.37 -8.62
C ASP A 44 4.91 -2.07 -8.60
N GLU A 45 4.83 -3.33 -8.16
CA GLU A 45 3.55 -4.04 -8.00
C GLU A 45 2.75 -3.49 -6.83
N ILE A 46 3.44 -3.12 -5.75
CA ILE A 46 2.83 -2.46 -4.59
C ILE A 46 2.27 -1.10 -5.00
N ILE A 47 3.04 -0.30 -5.74
CA ILE A 47 2.60 1.00 -6.25
C ILE A 47 1.35 0.83 -7.13
N LYS A 48 1.38 -0.11 -8.09
CA LYS A 48 0.22 -0.42 -8.94
C LYS A 48 -1.02 -0.82 -8.14
N ALA A 49 -0.87 -1.56 -7.04
CA ALA A 49 -2.00 -1.93 -6.19
C ALA A 49 -2.65 -0.70 -5.53
N VAL A 50 -1.85 0.28 -5.14
CA VAL A 50 -2.34 1.55 -4.59
C VAL A 50 -3.00 2.40 -5.67
N GLU A 51 -2.44 2.45 -6.88
CA GLU A 51 -3.01 3.12 -8.05
C GLU A 51 -4.34 2.51 -8.49
N ASN A 52 -4.43 1.18 -8.53
CA ASN A 52 -5.67 0.46 -8.80
C ASN A 52 -6.75 0.71 -7.73
N ALA A 53 -6.35 1.09 -6.50
CA ALA A 53 -7.26 1.53 -5.46
C ALA A 53 -7.69 3.00 -5.59
N GLY A 54 -7.20 3.72 -6.62
CA GLY A 54 -7.53 5.11 -6.91
C GLY A 54 -6.60 6.13 -6.25
N PHE A 55 -5.41 5.73 -5.80
CA PHE A 55 -4.47 6.61 -5.09
C PHE A 55 -3.09 6.60 -5.76
N SER A 56 -2.44 7.76 -5.84
CA SER A 56 -1.05 7.82 -6.31
C SER A 56 -0.07 7.41 -5.21
N ALA A 57 0.97 6.65 -5.56
CA ALA A 57 2.04 6.26 -4.67
C ALA A 57 3.40 6.31 -5.36
N SER A 58 4.45 6.59 -4.58
CA SER A 58 5.83 6.52 -5.04
C SER A 58 6.69 5.87 -3.97
N LYS A 59 7.72 5.13 -4.39
CA LYS A 59 8.74 4.62 -3.48
C LYS A 59 9.60 5.78 -2.98
N LYS A 60 9.89 5.79 -1.69
CA LYS A 60 10.85 6.71 -1.08
C LYS A 60 12.07 5.95 -0.62
#